data_AF-A0A3S4FN41-F1
#
_entry.id   AF-A0A3S4FN41-F1
#
_cell.length_a   1.000
_cell.length_b   1.000
_cell.length_c   1.000
_cell.angle_alpha   90.00
_cell.angle_beta   90.00
_cell.angle_gamma   90.00
#
_symmetry.space_group_name_H-M   'P 1'
#
loop_
_entity.id
_entity.type
_entity.pdbx_description
1 polymer ?
#
loop_
_entity_poly.entity_id
_entity_poly.type
_entity_poly.pdbx_seq_one_letter_code
_entity_poly.pdbx_strand_id
1 'polypeptide(L)'
;MVFVARVLLGVIFTVAAATKLADRGDHRRAVAGFGVPQALAGPLGWALVLAELAAGLMLLVGPFIRVGALTVMVLAAAFSVAVVVNLARDRRPACHCFGRFSSAPIGWTTVARNGCIAAAAAFVALEGQFGWGFSVLTITLLGLWIGPRVRRNWRARAGAEAPGFVLPDTDGRTWTLEALLEPQRPLVLVFSQTGCSACDALLPEIAEWQRDIDDLLTVVVVNGGPVDDALDPQGPSRVLVDEYRATLAGYGITATPSAVLIVGERKLVAAPARGAGAIRALVDQARSLADERRFTRRRALGRAMAGLASAAAVPGVASTFGAANKASASPTGGPLQVGDVWLCDQTYALCTSAPCVRSDTDPGISVCDCVVLNGYSMGFTTCDQRTPSGRKVISTFSTDNVNENFGIMSCPSGVPWANCLDMVCEVDAANPARAQCMCQTVTDSASKTFGGGCDASRCATTIWSAATTDLPGTEQYRTGMKQLGRSVNFPKTCGS
;
A
#
# COMPACT_ATOMS: atom_id res chain seq x y z
N MET A 1 -16.86 -11.01 -35.59
CA MET A 1 -16.46 -10.13 -34.47
C MET A 1 -17.63 -9.29 -33.95
N VAL A 2 -18.39 -8.58 -34.80
CA VAL A 2 -19.56 -7.76 -34.37
C VAL A 2 -20.60 -8.57 -33.58
N PHE A 3 -20.96 -9.77 -34.05
CA PHE A 3 -21.90 -10.66 -33.34
C PHE A 3 -21.43 -11.00 -31.91
N VAL A 4 -20.14 -11.30 -31.73
CA VAL A 4 -19.56 -11.64 -30.43
C VAL A 4 -19.58 -10.43 -29.49
N ALA A 5 -19.14 -9.26 -29.97
CA ALA A 5 -19.17 -8.03 -29.19
C ALA A 5 -20.60 -7.65 -28.76
N ARG A 6 -21.56 -7.80 -29.67
CA ARG A 6 -22.99 -7.57 -29.43
C ARG A 6 -23.53 -8.48 -28.31
N VAL A 7 -23.32 -9.79 -28.44
CA VAL A 7 -23.80 -10.77 -27.44
C VAL A 7 -23.15 -10.52 -26.08
N LEU A 8 -21.84 -10.26 -26.05
CA LEU A 8 -21.11 -9.95 -24.82
C LEU A 8 -21.67 -8.71 -24.12
N LEU A 9 -21.83 -7.59 -24.86
CA LEU A 9 -22.41 -6.36 -24.29
C LEU A 9 -23.84 -6.58 -23.82
N GLY A 10 -24.66 -7.29 -24.60
CA GLY A 10 -26.04 -7.61 -24.22
C GLY A 10 -26.12 -8.41 -22.91
N VAL A 11 -25.30 -9.45 -22.77
CA VAL A 11 -25.22 -10.25 -21.53
C VAL A 11 -24.70 -9.41 -20.36
N ILE A 12 -23.65 -8.60 -20.55
CA ILE A 12 -23.10 -7.75 -19.49
C ILE A 12 -24.14 -6.78 -18.94
N PHE A 13 -24.89 -6.10 -19.80
CA PHE A 13 -25.88 -5.11 -19.39
C PHE A 13 -27.15 -5.73 -18.78
N THR A 14 -27.61 -6.87 -19.29
CA THR A 14 -28.73 -7.61 -18.68
C THR A 14 -28.37 -8.13 -17.28
N VAL A 15 -27.17 -8.71 -17.11
CA VAL A 15 -26.68 -9.14 -15.80
C VAL A 15 -26.48 -7.95 -14.86
N ALA A 16 -25.92 -6.84 -15.35
CA ALA A 16 -25.77 -5.62 -14.56
C ALA A 16 -27.12 -5.09 -14.05
N ALA A 17 -28.15 -5.06 -14.90
CA ALA A 17 -29.48 -4.64 -14.48
C ALA A 17 -30.10 -5.61 -13.45
N ALA A 18 -29.98 -6.91 -13.67
CA ALA A 18 -30.49 -7.94 -12.74
C ALA A 18 -29.83 -7.83 -11.35
N THR A 19 -28.51 -7.65 -11.30
CA THR A 19 -27.77 -7.49 -10.04
C THR A 19 -28.15 -6.19 -9.29
N LYS A 20 -28.38 -5.09 -10.00
CA LYS A 20 -28.87 -3.83 -9.39
C LYS A 20 -30.32 -3.91 -8.90
N LEU A 21 -31.17 -4.68 -9.58
CA LEU A 21 -32.54 -4.97 -9.12
C LEU A 21 -32.56 -5.79 -7.82
N ALA A 22 -31.58 -6.66 -7.62
CA ALA A 22 -31.44 -7.45 -6.40
C ALA A 22 -30.95 -6.59 -5.20
N ASP A 23 -30.14 -5.56 -5.45
CA ASP A 23 -29.53 -4.68 -4.41
C ASP A 23 -30.02 -3.22 -4.49
N ARG A 24 -31.34 -3.03 -4.40
CA ARG A 24 -31.98 -1.69 -4.57
C ARG A 24 -31.50 -0.65 -3.55
N GLY A 25 -31.24 -1.07 -2.31
CA GLY A 25 -30.82 -0.18 -1.22
C GLY A 25 -29.38 0.34 -1.38
N ASP A 26 -28.48 -0.51 -1.84
CA ASP A 26 -27.08 -0.15 -2.13
C ASP A 26 -26.99 0.72 -3.39
N HIS A 27 -27.78 0.41 -4.42
CA HIS A 27 -27.79 1.20 -5.66
C HIS A 27 -28.25 2.65 -5.43
N ARG A 28 -29.30 2.87 -4.63
CA ARG A 28 -29.75 4.23 -4.27
C ARG A 28 -28.68 5.02 -3.53
N ARG A 29 -27.97 4.37 -2.59
CA ARG A 29 -26.85 4.99 -1.86
C ARG A 29 -25.69 5.32 -2.79
N ALA A 30 -25.38 4.44 -3.74
CA ALA A 30 -24.36 4.68 -4.76
C ALA A 30 -24.68 5.92 -5.59
N VAL A 31 -25.90 6.04 -6.13
CA VAL A 31 -26.35 7.20 -6.93
C VAL A 31 -26.23 8.51 -6.13
N ALA A 32 -26.63 8.50 -4.86
CA ALA A 32 -26.45 9.66 -3.98
C ALA A 32 -24.97 10.01 -3.76
N GLY A 33 -24.11 9.00 -3.64
CA GLY A 33 -22.66 9.15 -3.50
C GLY A 33 -21.97 9.87 -4.67
N PHE A 34 -22.58 9.88 -5.85
CA PHE A 34 -22.08 10.65 -7.02
C PHE A 34 -22.52 12.13 -7.01
N GLY A 35 -23.19 12.59 -5.95
CA GLY A 35 -23.62 13.98 -5.79
C GLY A 35 -25.07 14.24 -6.23
N VAL A 36 -25.85 13.19 -6.47
CA VAL A 36 -27.29 13.33 -6.79
C VAL A 36 -28.07 13.56 -5.49
N PRO A 37 -28.97 14.57 -5.42
CA PRO A 37 -29.80 14.78 -4.24
C PRO A 37 -30.58 13.53 -3.84
N GLN A 38 -30.73 13.27 -2.54
CA GLN A 38 -31.37 12.04 -2.03
C GLN A 38 -32.81 11.83 -2.53
N ALA A 39 -33.53 12.92 -2.82
CA ALA A 39 -34.87 12.88 -3.40
C ALA A 39 -34.88 12.36 -4.85
N LEU A 40 -33.83 12.63 -5.62
CA LEU A 40 -33.71 12.22 -7.03
C LEU A 40 -32.97 10.88 -7.20
N ALA A 41 -32.21 10.44 -6.20
CA ALA A 41 -31.41 9.22 -6.26
C ALA A 41 -32.25 7.95 -6.49
N GLY A 42 -33.47 7.89 -5.95
CA GLY A 42 -34.40 6.77 -6.16
C GLY A 42 -34.93 6.69 -7.60
N PRO A 43 -35.60 7.75 -8.10
CA PRO A 43 -36.10 7.80 -9.48
C PRO A 43 -35.01 7.61 -10.53
N LEU A 44 -33.86 8.29 -10.36
CA LEU A 44 -32.74 8.17 -11.29
C LEU A 44 -32.11 6.78 -11.27
N GLY A 45 -32.02 6.16 -10.09
CA GLY A 45 -31.54 4.78 -9.95
C GLY A 45 -32.40 3.78 -10.73
N TRP A 46 -33.73 3.93 -10.68
CA TRP A 46 -34.68 3.12 -11.46
C TRP A 46 -34.57 3.38 -12.96
N ALA A 47 -34.51 4.64 -13.38
CA ALA A 47 -34.35 5.00 -14.78
C ALA A 47 -33.08 4.36 -15.37
N LEU A 48 -31.97 4.38 -14.62
CA LEU A 48 -30.72 3.75 -15.04
C LEU A 48 -30.84 2.23 -15.20
N VAL A 49 -31.48 1.54 -14.25
CA VAL A 49 -31.69 0.08 -14.32
C VAL A 49 -32.54 -0.30 -15.53
N LEU A 50 -33.62 0.45 -15.79
CA LEU A 50 -34.47 0.22 -16.96
C LEU A 50 -33.71 0.47 -18.26
N ALA A 51 -32.90 1.53 -18.31
CA ALA A 51 -32.05 1.83 -19.47
C ALA A 51 -31.00 0.74 -19.72
N GLU A 52 -30.34 0.23 -18.67
CA GLU A 52 -29.39 -0.87 -18.77
C GLU A 52 -30.05 -2.16 -19.27
N LEU A 53 -31.22 -2.51 -18.73
CA LEU A 53 -31.96 -3.70 -19.15
C LEU A 53 -32.45 -3.58 -20.60
N ALA A 54 -33.02 -2.43 -20.96
CA ALA A 54 -33.49 -2.16 -22.31
C ALA A 54 -32.33 -2.23 -23.32
N ALA A 55 -31.19 -1.60 -23.02
CA ALA A 55 -30.01 -1.66 -23.86
C ALA A 55 -29.49 -3.10 -24.04
N GLY A 56 -29.44 -3.87 -22.96
CA GLY A 56 -29.04 -5.27 -22.99
C GLY A 56 -29.96 -6.13 -23.86
N LEU A 57 -31.29 -6.01 -23.70
CA LEU A 57 -32.27 -6.75 -24.50
C LEU A 57 -32.26 -6.33 -25.98
N MET A 58 -32.16 -5.02 -26.27
CA MET A 58 -32.08 -4.51 -27.64
C MET A 58 -30.84 -5.02 -28.39
N LEU A 59 -29.72 -5.24 -27.69
CA LEU A 59 -28.53 -5.84 -28.27
C LEU A 59 -28.71 -7.35 -28.57
N LEU A 60 -29.58 -8.04 -27.85
CA LEU A 60 -29.87 -9.46 -28.07
C LEU A 60 -30.96 -9.69 -29.11
N VAL A 61 -31.87 -8.71 -29.31
CA VAL A 61 -33.02 -8.79 -30.21
C VAL A 61 -32.75 -8.03 -31.52
N GLY A 62 -32.72 -8.78 -32.63
CA GLY A 62 -32.25 -8.37 -33.97
C GLY A 62 -32.61 -6.96 -34.50
N PRO A 63 -33.86 -6.48 -34.42
CA PRO A 63 -34.23 -5.18 -35.01
C PRO A 63 -33.67 -3.95 -34.28
N PHE A 64 -33.25 -4.07 -33.02
CA PHE A 64 -32.91 -2.91 -32.18
C PHE A 64 -31.40 -2.77 -31.89
N ILE A 65 -30.55 -3.53 -32.58
CA ILE A 65 -29.12 -3.63 -32.26
C ILE A 65 -28.42 -2.27 -32.26
N ARG A 66 -28.62 -1.45 -33.31
CA ARG A 66 -27.98 -0.13 -33.41
C ARG A 66 -28.45 0.81 -32.29
N VAL A 67 -29.75 0.78 -31.97
CA VAL A 67 -30.32 1.60 -30.88
C VAL A 67 -29.74 1.15 -29.53
N GLY A 68 -29.72 -0.16 -29.26
CA GLY A 68 -29.12 -0.71 -28.04
C GLY A 68 -27.64 -0.36 -27.89
N ALA A 69 -26.87 -0.43 -28.99
CA ALA A 69 -25.46 -0.04 -28.99
C ALA A 69 -25.26 1.45 -28.69
N LEU A 70 -26.05 2.34 -29.30
CA LEU A 70 -26.03 3.78 -29.01
C LEU A 70 -26.42 4.07 -27.56
N THR A 71 -27.42 3.37 -27.02
CA THR A 71 -27.81 3.49 -25.60
C THR A 71 -26.66 3.10 -24.68
N VAL A 72 -25.98 1.97 -24.93
CA VAL A 72 -24.79 1.56 -24.16
C VAL A 72 -23.71 2.63 -24.21
N MET A 73 -23.44 3.18 -25.40
CA MET A 73 -22.42 4.22 -25.58
C MET A 73 -22.75 5.49 -24.78
N VAL A 74 -24.00 5.95 -24.83
CA VAL A 74 -24.46 7.13 -24.06
C VAL A 74 -24.38 6.87 -22.56
N LEU A 75 -24.81 5.70 -22.09
CA LEU A 75 -24.72 5.32 -20.68
C LEU A 75 -23.28 5.28 -20.19
N ALA A 76 -22.38 4.65 -20.97
CA ALA A 76 -20.96 4.57 -20.65
C ALA A 76 -20.29 5.96 -20.64
N ALA A 77 -20.66 6.84 -21.58
CA ALA A 77 -20.15 8.21 -21.65
C ALA A 77 -20.65 9.05 -20.47
N ALA A 78 -21.96 9.05 -20.19
CA ALA A 78 -22.54 9.78 -19.06
C ALA A 78 -21.94 9.33 -17.72
N PHE A 79 -21.78 8.02 -17.54
CA PHE A 79 -21.15 7.48 -16.34
C PHE A 79 -19.65 7.86 -16.26
N SER A 80 -18.94 7.88 -17.39
CA SER A 80 -17.54 8.35 -17.43
C SER A 80 -17.42 9.81 -17.06
N VAL A 81 -18.33 10.68 -17.54
CA VAL A 81 -18.37 12.08 -17.13
C VAL A 81 -18.61 12.20 -15.63
N ALA A 82 -19.57 11.46 -15.06
CA ALA A 82 -19.81 11.45 -13.63
C ALA A 82 -18.58 11.01 -12.82
N VAL A 83 -17.87 9.98 -13.28
CA VAL A 83 -16.60 9.52 -12.67
C VAL A 83 -15.52 10.60 -12.78
N VAL A 84 -15.31 11.19 -13.96
CA VAL A 84 -14.28 12.22 -14.17
C VAL A 84 -14.57 13.47 -13.35
N VAL A 85 -15.82 13.93 -13.27
CA VAL A 85 -16.23 15.08 -12.44
C VAL A 85 -15.96 14.80 -10.96
N ASN A 86 -16.24 13.59 -10.48
CA ASN A 86 -15.95 13.23 -9.09
C ASN A 86 -14.44 13.12 -8.84
N LEU A 87 -13.66 12.52 -9.76
CA LEU A 87 -12.21 12.45 -9.67
C LEU A 87 -11.55 13.84 -9.73
N ALA A 88 -12.05 14.74 -10.57
CA ALA A 88 -11.59 16.12 -10.66
C ALA A 88 -11.92 16.95 -9.40
N ARG A 89 -12.92 16.51 -8.62
CA ARG A 89 -13.29 17.04 -7.31
C ARG A 89 -12.71 16.23 -6.15
N ASP A 90 -11.77 15.33 -6.43
CA ASP A 90 -11.14 14.41 -5.47
C ASP A 90 -12.09 13.52 -4.65
N ARG A 91 -13.31 13.31 -5.15
CA ARG A 91 -14.27 12.38 -4.55
C ARG A 91 -14.11 11.00 -5.16
N ARG A 92 -13.97 9.99 -4.32
CA ARG A 92 -13.87 8.58 -4.75
C ARG A 92 -14.95 7.69 -4.13
N PRO A 93 -16.25 7.96 -4.41
CA PRO A 93 -17.34 7.09 -3.94
C PRO A 93 -17.17 5.65 -4.46
N ALA A 94 -17.74 4.69 -3.75
CA ALA A 94 -17.76 3.30 -4.18
C ALA A 94 -18.60 3.14 -5.46
N CYS A 95 -18.06 2.47 -6.51
CA CYS A 95 -18.91 2.10 -7.66
C CYS A 95 -19.55 0.74 -7.45
N HIS A 96 -20.88 0.72 -7.44
CA HIS A 96 -21.72 -0.48 -7.47
C HIS A 96 -22.17 -0.86 -8.89
N CYS A 97 -21.24 -0.73 -9.85
CA CYS A 97 -21.48 -0.92 -11.29
C CYS A 97 -22.11 -2.31 -11.62
N PHE A 98 -21.92 -3.32 -10.76
CA PHE A 98 -22.48 -4.69 -10.86
C PHE A 98 -23.15 -5.14 -9.55
N GLY A 99 -23.78 -4.23 -8.81
CA GLY A 99 -24.31 -4.53 -7.47
C GLY A 99 -23.19 -4.90 -6.49
N ARG A 100 -23.42 -5.91 -5.63
CA ARG A 100 -22.47 -6.39 -4.61
C ARG A 100 -21.14 -6.96 -5.14
N PHE A 101 -21.07 -7.32 -6.43
CA PHE A 101 -19.88 -7.96 -7.00
C PHE A 101 -18.72 -6.98 -7.27
N SER A 102 -18.96 -5.67 -7.15
CA SER A 102 -17.94 -4.63 -7.28
C SER A 102 -18.28 -3.51 -6.30
N SER A 103 -17.41 -3.28 -5.32
CA SER A 103 -17.53 -2.21 -4.31
C SER A 103 -16.26 -1.35 -4.21
N ALA A 104 -15.38 -1.44 -5.22
CA ALA A 104 -14.15 -0.67 -5.23
C ALA A 104 -14.44 0.84 -5.42
N PRO A 105 -13.66 1.73 -4.77
CA PRO A 105 -13.73 3.16 -5.02
C PRO A 105 -13.41 3.47 -6.49
N ILE A 106 -14.08 4.48 -7.05
CA ILE A 106 -13.83 4.91 -8.44
C ILE A 106 -12.39 5.41 -8.64
N GLY A 107 -11.86 5.20 -9.85
CA GLY A 107 -10.51 5.64 -10.24
C GLY A 107 -10.34 5.69 -11.76
N TRP A 108 -9.17 6.09 -12.24
CA TRP A 108 -8.86 6.21 -13.67
C TRP A 108 -9.04 4.90 -14.46
N THR A 109 -8.84 3.75 -13.81
CA THR A 109 -9.14 2.42 -14.37
C THR A 109 -10.63 2.22 -14.66
N THR A 110 -11.51 2.92 -13.95
CA THR A 110 -12.97 2.91 -14.19
C THR A 110 -13.30 3.65 -15.48
N VAL A 111 -12.62 4.77 -15.75
CA VAL A 111 -12.77 5.52 -17.01
C VAL A 111 -12.28 4.67 -18.19
N ALA A 112 -11.12 4.03 -18.05
CA ALA A 112 -10.60 3.12 -19.08
C ALA A 112 -11.56 1.96 -19.38
N ARG A 113 -12.13 1.34 -18.33
CA ARG A 113 -13.17 0.30 -18.47
C ARG A 113 -14.39 0.79 -19.24
N ASN A 114 -14.93 1.95 -18.89
CA ASN A 114 -16.08 2.52 -19.59
C ASN A 114 -15.73 2.86 -21.05
N GLY A 115 -14.50 3.32 -21.29
CA GLY A 115 -13.95 3.52 -22.63
C GLY A 115 -13.96 2.23 -23.46
N CYS A 116 -13.53 1.09 -22.88
CA CYS A 116 -13.62 -0.21 -23.58
C CYS A 116 -15.06 -0.55 -23.98
N ILE A 117 -16.01 -0.35 -23.07
CA ILE A 117 -17.43 -0.62 -23.30
C ILE A 117 -17.97 0.29 -24.40
N ALA A 118 -17.65 1.58 -24.36
CA ALA A 118 -18.06 2.56 -25.37
C ALA A 118 -17.44 2.25 -26.75
N ALA A 119 -16.16 1.87 -26.81
CA ALA A 119 -15.49 1.50 -28.05
C ALA A 119 -16.11 0.23 -28.67
N ALA A 120 -16.41 -0.78 -27.86
CA ALA A 120 -17.09 -1.99 -28.32
C ALA A 120 -18.52 -1.69 -28.80
N ALA A 121 -19.25 -0.80 -28.11
CA ALA A 121 -20.58 -0.38 -28.51
C ALA A 121 -20.56 0.42 -29.82
N ALA A 122 -19.61 1.34 -29.99
CA ALA A 122 -19.41 2.08 -31.23
C ALA A 122 -19.07 1.15 -32.41
N PHE A 123 -18.21 0.15 -32.18
CA PHE A 123 -17.92 -0.89 -33.18
C PHE A 123 -19.16 -1.67 -33.61
N VAL A 124 -20.07 -1.99 -32.68
CA VAL A 124 -21.36 -2.65 -32.98
C VAL A 124 -22.31 -1.70 -33.72
N ALA A 125 -22.41 -0.43 -33.30
CA ALA A 125 -23.28 0.56 -33.92
C ALA A 125 -22.88 0.88 -35.38
N LEU A 126 -21.59 0.83 -35.67
CA LEU A 126 -21.02 1.05 -37.01
C LEU A 126 -20.87 -0.24 -37.83
N GLU A 127 -21.50 -1.35 -37.41
CA GLU A 127 -21.50 -2.64 -38.11
C GLU A 127 -20.10 -3.19 -38.42
N GLY A 128 -19.13 -2.83 -37.58
CA GLY A 128 -17.75 -3.27 -37.71
C GLY A 128 -16.89 -2.48 -38.69
N GLN A 129 -17.38 -1.36 -39.21
CA GLN A 129 -16.55 -0.42 -39.97
C GLN A 129 -15.38 0.07 -39.11
N PHE A 130 -14.23 0.36 -39.75
CA PHE A 130 -12.98 0.77 -39.07
C PHE A 130 -12.45 -0.24 -38.04
N GLY A 131 -12.64 -1.54 -38.29
CA GLY A 131 -12.34 -2.59 -37.30
C GLY A 131 -10.93 -2.60 -36.72
N TRP A 132 -9.90 -2.21 -37.49
CA TRP A 132 -8.54 -2.11 -36.97
C TRP A 132 -8.39 -0.97 -35.94
N GLY A 133 -9.02 0.19 -36.19
CA GLY A 133 -8.98 1.35 -35.28
C GLY A 133 -9.68 1.03 -33.95
N PHE A 134 -10.86 0.42 -34.01
CA PHE A 134 -11.56 -0.04 -32.80
C PHE A 134 -10.80 -1.15 -32.07
N SER A 135 -10.10 -2.03 -32.78
CA SER A 135 -9.27 -3.07 -32.16
C SER A 135 -8.10 -2.47 -31.39
N VAL A 136 -7.36 -1.54 -31.99
CA VAL A 136 -6.23 -0.84 -31.34
C VAL A 136 -6.71 -0.04 -30.13
N LEU A 137 -7.80 0.72 -30.29
CA LEU A 137 -8.40 1.49 -29.20
C LEU A 137 -8.85 0.58 -28.04
N THR A 138 -9.53 -0.52 -28.36
CA THR A 138 -10.02 -1.48 -27.35
C THR A 138 -8.85 -2.15 -26.63
N ILE A 139 -7.81 -2.60 -27.35
CA ILE A 139 -6.61 -3.20 -26.75
C ILE A 139 -5.90 -2.22 -25.82
N THR A 140 -5.77 -0.96 -26.24
CA THR A 140 -5.12 0.09 -25.44
C THR A 140 -5.88 0.35 -24.15
N LEU A 141 -7.21 0.53 -24.24
CA LEU A 141 -8.08 0.76 -23.09
C LEU A 141 -8.13 -0.48 -22.17
N LEU A 142 -8.10 -1.69 -22.75
CA LEU A 142 -8.05 -2.94 -21.99
C LEU A 142 -6.72 -3.07 -21.25
N GLY A 143 -5.61 -2.65 -21.87
CA GLY A 143 -4.30 -2.53 -21.24
C GLY A 143 -4.30 -1.52 -20.09
N LEU A 144 -4.94 -0.37 -20.23
CA LEU A 144 -5.07 0.62 -19.16
C LEU A 144 -6.00 0.15 -18.02
N TRP A 145 -7.03 -0.64 -18.34
CA TRP A 145 -7.96 -1.20 -17.36
C TRP A 145 -7.35 -2.37 -16.58
N ILE A 146 -6.80 -3.36 -17.28
CA ILE A 146 -6.33 -4.63 -16.71
C ILE A 146 -4.83 -4.58 -16.38
N GLY A 147 -4.03 -3.80 -17.10
CA GLY A 147 -2.58 -3.72 -16.97
C GLY A 147 -2.09 -3.40 -15.55
N PRO A 148 -2.66 -2.42 -14.82
CA PRO A 148 -2.29 -2.17 -13.43
C PRO A 148 -2.54 -3.39 -12.51
N ARG A 149 -3.65 -4.12 -12.74
CA ARG A 149 -4.00 -5.33 -11.98
C ARG A 149 -3.09 -6.51 -12.33
N VAL A 150 -2.78 -6.70 -13.61
CA VAL A 150 -1.85 -7.73 -14.08
C VAL A 150 -0.44 -7.43 -13.57
N ARG A 151 0.03 -6.18 -13.64
CA ARG A 151 1.33 -5.77 -13.11
C ARG A 151 1.43 -6.01 -11.59
N ARG A 152 0.38 -5.72 -10.82
CA ARG A 152 0.32 -6.04 -9.38
C ARG A 152 0.36 -7.55 -9.12
N ASN A 153 -0.45 -8.33 -9.84
CA ASN A 153 -0.43 -9.79 -9.71
C ASN A 153 0.92 -10.41 -10.12
N TRP A 154 1.60 -9.84 -11.11
CA TRP A 154 2.95 -10.25 -11.51
C TRP A 154 3.99 -9.95 -10.43
N ARG A 155 3.87 -8.80 -9.75
CA ARG A 155 4.72 -8.45 -8.60
C ARG A 155 4.42 -9.29 -7.36
N ALA A 156 3.22 -9.85 -7.25
CA ALA A 156 2.79 -10.71 -6.15
C ALA A 156 2.98 -12.22 -6.45
N ARG A 157 3.86 -12.59 -7.39
CA ARG A 157 4.15 -14.00 -7.72
C ARG A 157 5.06 -14.64 -6.66
N ALA A 158 4.97 -15.96 -6.55
CA ALA A 158 5.89 -16.77 -5.76
C ALA A 158 7.36 -16.41 -6.08
N GLY A 159 8.17 -16.17 -5.05
CA GLY A 159 9.58 -15.76 -5.16
C GLY A 159 9.81 -14.25 -5.29
N ALA A 160 8.76 -13.43 -5.40
CA ALA A 160 8.88 -11.98 -5.29
C ALA A 160 9.31 -11.57 -3.88
N GLU A 161 10.05 -10.47 -3.79
CA GLU A 161 10.48 -9.91 -2.52
C GLU A 161 9.32 -9.15 -1.86
N ALA A 162 9.10 -9.43 -0.58
CA ALA A 162 8.02 -8.86 0.21
C ALA A 162 8.33 -7.37 0.50
N PRO A 163 7.42 -6.45 0.15
CA PRO A 163 7.59 -5.02 0.45
C PRO A 163 7.82 -4.80 1.95
N GLY A 164 8.85 -4.01 2.27
CA GLY A 164 9.13 -3.63 3.65
C GLY A 164 8.05 -2.70 4.19
N PHE A 165 7.88 -2.69 5.50
CA PHE A 165 7.02 -1.75 6.19
C PHE A 165 7.52 -1.50 7.60
N VAL A 166 7.05 -0.39 8.19
CA VAL A 166 7.19 -0.06 9.59
C VAL A 166 5.82 0.36 10.08
N LEU A 167 5.24 -0.40 11.00
CA LEU A 167 3.89 -0.17 11.49
C LEU A 167 3.85 -0.24 13.03
N PRO A 168 3.12 0.66 13.71
CA PRO A 168 2.87 0.54 15.14
C PRO A 168 1.88 -0.61 15.42
N ASP A 169 2.01 -1.25 16.58
CA ASP A 169 0.97 -2.10 17.16
C ASP A 169 -0.07 -1.27 17.91
N THR A 170 -1.05 -1.93 18.53
CA THR A 170 -2.09 -1.27 19.32
C THR A 170 -1.58 -0.56 20.57
N ASP A 171 -0.40 -0.94 21.07
CA ASP A 171 0.27 -0.30 22.21
C ASP A 171 1.21 0.83 21.74
N GLY A 172 1.27 1.11 20.43
CA GLY A 172 2.16 2.10 19.82
C GLY A 172 3.59 1.62 19.59
N ARG A 173 3.92 0.36 19.91
CA ARG A 173 5.26 -0.20 19.63
C ARG A 173 5.41 -0.46 18.14
N THR A 174 6.52 -0.04 17.55
CA THR A 174 6.73 -0.17 16.10
C THR A 174 7.38 -1.50 15.73
N TRP A 175 6.87 -2.12 14.69
CA TRP A 175 7.31 -3.39 14.13
C TRP A 175 7.73 -3.20 12.67
N THR A 176 8.86 -3.82 12.30
CA THR A 176 9.31 -3.90 10.91
C THR A 176 9.08 -5.30 10.35
N LEU A 177 9.06 -5.42 9.01
CA LEU A 177 8.99 -6.73 8.38
C LEU A 177 10.17 -7.63 8.81
N GLU A 178 11.36 -7.04 8.94
CA GLU A 178 12.58 -7.72 9.32
C GLU A 178 12.50 -8.27 10.74
N ALA A 179 12.03 -7.47 11.70
CA ALA A 179 11.83 -7.89 13.08
C ALA A 179 10.84 -9.07 13.20
N LEU A 180 9.80 -9.08 12.36
CA LEU A 180 8.85 -10.19 12.31
C LEU A 180 9.43 -11.47 11.69
N LEU A 181 10.49 -11.36 10.90
CA LEU A 181 11.19 -12.47 10.25
C LEU A 181 12.41 -12.97 11.04
N GLU A 182 12.91 -12.20 12.01
CA GLU A 182 14.06 -12.57 12.87
C GLU A 182 13.96 -13.97 13.51
N PRO A 183 12.78 -14.44 13.98
CA PRO A 183 12.66 -15.79 14.51
C PRO A 183 12.95 -16.92 13.50
N GLN A 184 13.16 -16.58 12.22
CA GLN A 184 13.37 -17.49 11.08
C GLN A 184 12.21 -18.48 10.85
N ARG A 185 11.03 -18.12 11.35
CA ARG A 185 9.79 -18.87 11.16
C ARG A 185 9.06 -18.35 9.91
N PRO A 186 8.23 -19.17 9.24
CA PRO A 186 7.31 -18.66 8.23
C PRO A 186 6.43 -17.56 8.85
N LEU A 187 6.25 -16.45 8.12
CA LEU A 187 5.46 -15.30 8.55
C LEU A 187 4.19 -15.22 7.72
N VAL A 188 3.03 -15.27 8.37
CA VAL A 188 1.72 -15.02 7.76
C VAL A 188 1.25 -13.63 8.17
N LEU A 189 1.18 -12.72 7.19
CA LEU A 189 0.56 -11.41 7.40
C LEU A 189 -0.90 -11.49 6.96
N VAL A 190 -1.82 -11.26 7.89
CA VAL A 190 -3.26 -11.23 7.65
C VAL A 190 -3.73 -9.77 7.61
N PHE A 191 -4.15 -9.31 6.44
CA PHE A 191 -4.68 -7.97 6.23
C PHE A 191 -6.16 -7.90 6.56
N SER A 192 -6.49 -7.03 7.52
CA SER A 192 -7.84 -6.69 7.97
C SER A 192 -8.14 -5.22 7.69
N GLN A 193 -9.38 -4.79 7.94
CA GLN A 193 -9.75 -3.37 7.95
C GLN A 193 -10.89 -3.14 8.94
N THR A 194 -10.95 -1.95 9.52
CA THR A 194 -12.06 -1.53 10.39
C THR A 194 -13.42 -1.58 9.65
N GLY A 195 -14.47 -2.08 10.31
CA GLY A 195 -15.82 -2.19 9.75
C GLY A 195 -16.02 -3.34 8.75
N CYS A 196 -15.18 -4.37 8.82
CA CYS A 196 -15.22 -5.55 7.94
C CYS A 196 -15.79 -6.78 8.66
N SER A 197 -17.07 -7.07 8.47
CA SER A 197 -17.72 -8.23 9.11
C SER A 197 -17.08 -9.59 8.81
N ALA A 198 -16.56 -9.76 7.59
CA ALA A 198 -15.84 -10.98 7.22
C ALA A 198 -14.46 -11.09 7.90
N CYS A 199 -13.86 -9.96 8.26
CA CYS A 199 -12.62 -9.90 9.02
C CYS A 199 -12.90 -10.21 10.49
N ASP A 200 -13.92 -9.59 11.08
CA ASP A 200 -14.33 -9.79 12.48
C ASP A 200 -14.63 -11.27 12.78
N ALA A 201 -15.29 -11.97 11.85
CA ALA A 201 -15.57 -13.40 11.95
C ALA A 201 -14.32 -14.29 11.96
N LEU A 202 -13.17 -13.80 11.49
CA LEU A 202 -11.91 -14.53 11.43
C LEU A 202 -10.97 -14.21 12.61
N LEU A 203 -11.16 -13.08 13.30
CA LEU A 203 -10.27 -12.62 14.38
C LEU A 203 -10.11 -13.63 15.52
N PRO A 204 -11.17 -14.32 16.03
CA PRO A 204 -11.01 -15.30 17.10
C PRO A 204 -10.12 -16.49 16.69
N GLU A 205 -10.25 -16.95 15.44
CA GLU A 205 -9.46 -18.04 14.89
C GLU A 205 -7.99 -17.63 14.71
N ILE A 206 -7.72 -16.37 14.32
CA ILE A 206 -6.36 -15.82 14.28
C ILE A 206 -5.76 -15.75 15.68
N ALA A 207 -6.54 -15.38 16.70
CA ALA A 207 -6.10 -15.34 18.08
C ALA A 207 -5.75 -16.75 18.61
N GLU A 208 -6.48 -17.79 18.19
CA GLU A 208 -6.11 -19.19 18.44
C GLU A 208 -4.79 -19.55 17.75
N TRP A 209 -4.61 -19.21 16.46
CA TRP A 209 -3.34 -19.48 15.77
C TRP A 209 -2.15 -18.78 16.43
N GLN A 210 -2.31 -17.53 16.85
CA GLN A 210 -1.26 -16.79 17.55
C GLN A 210 -0.88 -17.40 18.90
N ARG A 211 -1.75 -18.19 19.52
CA ARG A 211 -1.48 -18.91 20.78
C ARG A 211 -0.93 -20.31 20.54
N ASP A 212 -1.56 -21.07 19.64
CA ASP A 212 -1.33 -22.52 19.54
C ASP A 212 -0.16 -22.89 18.63
N ILE A 213 0.19 -22.04 17.66
CA ILE A 213 1.21 -22.36 16.64
C ILE A 213 2.32 -21.31 16.51
N ASP A 214 2.45 -20.40 17.50
CA ASP A 214 3.49 -19.37 17.49
C ASP A 214 4.90 -19.96 17.34
N ASP A 215 5.15 -21.10 17.99
CA ASP A 215 6.42 -21.84 17.93
C ASP A 215 6.78 -22.35 16.52
N LEU A 216 5.79 -22.51 15.65
CA LEU A 216 5.94 -23.02 14.29
C LEU A 216 5.98 -21.91 13.25
N LEU A 217 5.08 -20.94 13.36
CA LEU A 217 4.95 -19.83 12.41
C LEU A 217 4.43 -18.56 13.08
N THR A 218 4.91 -17.41 12.62
CA THR A 218 4.51 -16.09 13.12
C THR A 218 3.25 -15.64 12.38
N VAL A 219 2.16 -15.34 13.08
CA VAL A 219 0.93 -14.79 12.49
C VAL A 219 0.73 -13.36 12.99
N VAL A 220 0.59 -12.40 12.08
CA VAL A 220 0.42 -10.97 12.42
C VAL A 220 -0.77 -10.41 11.66
N VAL A 221 -1.64 -9.69 12.35
CA VAL A 221 -2.72 -8.94 11.71
C VAL A 221 -2.21 -7.55 11.34
N VAL A 222 -2.46 -7.12 10.12
CA VAL A 222 -2.25 -5.73 9.67
C VAL A 222 -3.61 -5.12 9.42
N ASN A 223 -4.08 -4.27 10.34
CA ASN A 223 -5.38 -3.64 10.28
C ASN A 223 -5.32 -2.31 9.54
N GLY A 224 -6.11 -2.18 8.47
CA GLY A 224 -6.33 -0.90 7.79
C GLY A 224 -7.41 -0.09 8.48
N GLY A 225 -7.02 0.93 9.25
CA GLY A 225 -7.94 1.80 9.99
C GLY A 225 -7.32 2.33 11.28
N PRO A 226 -8.01 3.22 12.01
CA PRO A 226 -7.52 3.81 13.25
C PRO A 226 -7.35 2.76 14.37
N VAL A 227 -6.46 3.06 15.32
CA VAL A 227 -6.08 2.18 16.46
C VAL A 227 -7.28 1.87 17.36
N ASP A 228 -8.15 2.87 17.59
CA ASP A 228 -9.25 2.78 18.56
C ASP A 228 -10.27 1.68 18.22
N ASP A 229 -10.39 1.32 16.95
CA ASP A 229 -11.30 0.26 16.47
C ASP A 229 -10.60 -1.12 16.37
N ALA A 230 -9.29 -1.20 16.64
CA ALA A 230 -8.50 -2.43 16.61
C ALA A 230 -8.43 -3.15 17.97
N LEU A 231 -8.97 -2.55 19.03
CA LEU A 231 -8.86 -2.99 20.41
C LEU A 231 -10.06 -3.88 20.82
N ASP A 232 -10.05 -5.15 20.43
CA ASP A 232 -10.84 -6.19 21.10
C ASP A 232 -9.94 -6.94 22.10
N PRO A 233 -10.19 -6.87 23.43
CA PRO A 233 -9.42 -7.58 24.45
C PRO A 233 -9.43 -9.12 24.29
N GLN A 234 -10.39 -9.68 23.57
CA GLN A 234 -10.47 -11.12 23.26
C GLN A 234 -9.92 -11.45 21.86
N GLY A 235 -9.44 -10.44 21.14
CA GLY A 235 -8.93 -10.54 19.79
C GLY A 235 -7.47 -11.03 19.70
N PRO A 236 -6.91 -11.01 18.49
CA PRO A 236 -5.52 -11.36 18.25
C PRO A 236 -4.56 -10.46 19.03
N SER A 237 -3.49 -11.04 19.57
CA SER A 237 -2.49 -10.34 20.41
C SER A 237 -1.42 -9.60 19.60
N ARG A 238 -1.20 -9.98 18.34
CA ARG A 238 -0.27 -9.28 17.42
C ARG A 238 -1.04 -8.61 16.29
N VAL A 239 -1.36 -7.34 16.48
CA VAL A 239 -2.06 -6.48 15.52
C VAL A 239 -1.24 -5.23 15.27
N LEU A 240 -0.94 -4.96 14.01
CA LEU A 240 -0.29 -3.75 13.52
C LEU A 240 -1.31 -2.84 12.84
N VAL A 241 -1.13 -1.53 12.99
CA VAL A 241 -2.05 -0.51 12.52
C VAL A 241 -1.48 0.18 11.29
N ASP A 242 -2.11 -0.09 10.15
CA ASP A 242 -1.84 0.54 8.86
C ASP A 242 -2.97 1.54 8.53
N GLU A 243 -3.06 2.60 9.35
CA GLU A 243 -4.12 3.61 9.29
C GLU A 243 -4.36 4.15 7.87
N TYR A 244 -3.26 4.41 7.15
CA TYR A 244 -3.28 4.95 5.78
C TYR A 244 -3.32 3.88 4.68
N ARG A 245 -3.35 2.59 5.05
CA ARG A 245 -3.41 1.44 4.13
C ARG A 245 -2.24 1.35 3.16
N ALA A 246 -1.10 1.94 3.51
CA ALA A 246 0.08 1.99 2.65
C ALA A 246 0.70 0.59 2.50
N THR A 247 0.73 -0.17 3.59
CA THR A 247 1.22 -1.56 3.60
C THR A 247 0.26 -2.47 2.83
N LEU A 248 -1.06 -2.34 3.07
CA LEU A 248 -2.07 -3.05 2.28
C LEU A 248 -1.87 -2.81 0.76
N ALA A 249 -1.68 -1.55 0.37
CA ALA A 249 -1.45 -1.18 -1.03
C ALA A 249 -0.13 -1.74 -1.59
N GLY A 250 0.95 -1.70 -0.79
CA GLY A 250 2.26 -2.24 -1.13
C GLY A 250 2.23 -3.73 -1.45
N TYR A 251 1.47 -4.50 -0.66
CA TYR A 251 1.23 -5.93 -0.89
C TYR A 251 0.15 -6.22 -1.95
N GLY A 252 -0.41 -5.19 -2.58
CA GLY A 252 -1.43 -5.32 -3.63
C GLY A 252 -2.78 -5.83 -3.11
N ILE A 253 -3.08 -5.63 -1.83
CA ILE A 253 -4.31 -6.06 -1.17
C ILE A 253 -5.44 -5.09 -1.55
N THR A 254 -6.45 -5.61 -2.23
CA THR A 254 -7.62 -4.83 -2.70
C THR A 254 -8.92 -5.25 -2.03
N ALA A 255 -8.89 -6.26 -1.17
CA ALA A 255 -10.02 -6.79 -0.42
C ALA A 255 -9.52 -7.41 0.88
N THR A 256 -10.32 -7.36 1.93
CA THR A 256 -10.03 -7.98 3.22
C THR A 256 -11.20 -8.91 3.63
N PRO A 257 -10.94 -9.96 4.42
CA PRO A 257 -9.62 -10.38 4.88
C PRO A 257 -8.79 -10.98 3.74
N SER A 258 -7.50 -10.70 3.72
CA SER A 258 -6.53 -11.36 2.82
C SER A 258 -5.28 -11.72 3.60
N ALA A 259 -4.49 -12.69 3.15
CA ALA A 259 -3.22 -13.00 3.78
C ALA A 259 -2.11 -13.29 2.77
N VAL A 260 -0.87 -13.07 3.19
CA VAL A 260 0.33 -13.47 2.44
C VAL A 260 1.24 -14.30 3.34
N LEU A 261 1.96 -15.23 2.72
CA LEU A 261 2.95 -16.06 3.39
C LEU A 261 4.34 -15.66 2.91
N ILE A 262 5.20 -15.34 3.86
CA ILE A 262 6.58 -14.89 3.66
C ILE A 262 7.50 -15.91 4.32
N VAL A 263 8.55 -16.33 3.60
CA VAL A 263 9.55 -17.28 4.10
C VAL A 263 10.98 -16.80 3.78
N GLY A 264 11.94 -17.19 4.64
CA GLY A 264 13.35 -16.89 4.44
C GLY A 264 13.65 -15.39 4.39
N GLU A 265 14.56 -14.98 3.51
CA GLU A 265 14.92 -13.58 3.26
C GLU A 265 13.83 -12.86 2.45
N ARG A 266 12.67 -12.65 3.08
CA ARG A 266 11.55 -11.83 2.56
C ARG A 266 10.91 -12.36 1.26
N LYS A 267 10.83 -13.67 1.05
CA LYS A 267 10.22 -14.21 -0.19
C LYS A 267 8.75 -14.55 0.00
N LEU A 268 7.90 -14.03 -0.89
CA LEU A 268 6.49 -14.42 -0.96
C LEU A 268 6.36 -15.84 -1.51
N VAL A 269 5.60 -16.69 -0.83
CA VAL A 269 5.38 -18.09 -1.25
C VAL A 269 4.34 -18.18 -2.37
N ALA A 270 3.34 -17.30 -2.36
CA ALA A 270 2.26 -17.28 -3.34
C ALA A 270 1.60 -15.89 -3.41
N ALA A 271 0.67 -15.75 -4.37
CA ALA A 271 -0.20 -14.58 -4.42
C ALA A 271 -1.08 -14.49 -3.16
N PRO A 272 -1.55 -13.28 -2.77
CA PRO A 272 -2.38 -13.11 -1.58
C PRO A 272 -3.60 -14.03 -1.59
N ALA A 273 -3.75 -14.82 -0.52
CA ALA A 273 -4.94 -15.57 -0.22
C ALA A 273 -6.07 -14.59 0.14
N ARG A 274 -7.27 -14.76 -0.43
CA ARG A 274 -8.40 -13.84 -0.21
C ARG A 274 -9.57 -14.58 0.41
N GLY A 275 -10.08 -14.05 1.52
CA GLY A 275 -11.17 -14.64 2.31
C GLY A 275 -10.72 -15.73 3.27
N ALA A 276 -11.53 -15.98 4.30
CA ALA A 276 -11.22 -16.88 5.41
C ALA A 276 -10.75 -18.28 4.98
N GLY A 277 -11.46 -18.93 4.06
CA GLY A 277 -11.11 -20.28 3.60
C GLY A 277 -9.73 -20.37 2.94
N ALA A 278 -9.36 -19.37 2.14
CA ALA A 278 -8.03 -19.33 1.51
C ALA A 278 -6.94 -19.02 2.54
N ILE A 279 -7.24 -18.20 3.55
CA ILE A 279 -6.31 -17.89 4.65
C ILE A 279 -6.01 -19.15 5.47
N ARG A 280 -7.04 -19.95 5.80
CA ARG A 280 -6.85 -21.25 6.49
C ARG A 280 -5.92 -22.17 5.72
N ALA A 281 -6.18 -22.36 4.42
CA ALA A 281 -5.32 -23.18 3.56
C ALA A 281 -3.87 -22.65 3.50
N LEU A 282 -3.67 -21.33 3.54
CA LEU A 282 -2.35 -20.71 3.57
C LEU A 282 -1.62 -20.97 4.90
N VAL A 283 -2.33 -20.94 6.02
CA VAL A 283 -1.78 -21.28 7.35
C VAL A 283 -1.39 -22.75 7.41
N ASP A 284 -2.23 -23.65 6.88
CA ASP A 284 -1.91 -25.08 6.79
C ASP A 284 -0.68 -25.33 5.91
N GLN A 285 -0.56 -24.61 4.79
CA GLN A 285 0.65 -24.63 3.97
C GLN A 285 1.88 -24.14 4.76
N ALA A 286 1.75 -23.06 5.52
CA ALA A 286 2.84 -22.54 6.37
C ALA A 286 3.29 -23.55 7.43
N ARG A 287 2.34 -24.29 8.04
CA ARG A 287 2.61 -25.37 9.01
C ARG A 287 3.44 -26.48 8.36
N SER A 288 3.04 -26.95 7.18
CA SER A 288 3.79 -28.00 6.46
C SER A 288 5.23 -27.60 6.15
N LEU A 289 5.46 -26.35 5.73
CA LEU A 289 6.80 -25.80 5.46
C LEU A 289 7.66 -25.68 6.74
N ALA A 290 7.04 -25.34 7.87
CA ALA A 290 7.72 -25.29 9.17
C ALA A 290 8.18 -26.68 9.62
N ASP A 291 7.33 -27.69 9.46
CA ASP A 291 7.62 -29.07 9.84
C ASP A 291 8.73 -29.69 8.97
N GLU A 292 8.72 -29.47 7.65
CA GLU A 292 9.79 -29.90 6.75
C GLU A 292 11.16 -29.33 7.17
N ARG A 293 11.21 -28.04 7.53
CA ARG A 293 12.46 -27.40 8.02
C ARG A 293 12.94 -28.01 9.33
N ARG A 294 12.04 -28.25 10.29
CA ARG A 294 12.38 -28.89 11.57
C ARG A 294 12.95 -30.30 11.35
N PHE A 295 12.32 -31.07 10.46
CA PHE A 295 12.77 -32.43 10.14
C PHE A 295 14.15 -32.45 9.46
N THR A 296 14.39 -31.51 8.54
CA THR A 296 15.69 -31.37 7.84
C THR A 296 16.81 -31.01 8.81
N ARG A 297 16.57 -30.10 9.76
CA ARG A 297 17.54 -29.71 10.80
C ARG A 297 17.88 -30.87 11.73
N ARG A 298 16.88 -31.67 12.14
CA ARG A 298 17.09 -32.89 12.94
C ARG A 298 17.90 -33.95 12.21
N ARG A 299 17.65 -34.16 10.90
CA ARG A 299 18.46 -35.07 10.08
C ARG A 299 19.91 -34.62 9.92
N ALA A 300 20.14 -33.32 9.73
CA ALA A 300 21.49 -32.75 9.65
C ALA A 300 22.27 -32.97 10.96
N LEU A 301 21.64 -32.72 12.12
CA LEU A 301 22.22 -32.98 13.44
C LEU A 301 22.46 -34.48 13.69
N GLY A 302 21.53 -35.34 13.29
CA GLY A 302 21.68 -36.79 13.38
C GLY A 302 22.85 -37.34 12.54
N ARG A 303 23.09 -36.77 11.35
CA ARG A 303 24.25 -37.10 10.51
C ARG A 303 25.56 -36.56 11.10
N ALA A 304 25.55 -35.38 11.69
CA ALA A 304 26.74 -34.83 12.38
C ALA A 304 27.12 -35.69 13.61
N MET A 305 26.13 -36.18 14.38
CA MET A 305 26.39 -37.09 15.50
C MET A 305 26.80 -38.49 15.05
N ALA A 306 26.26 -39.01 13.94
CA ALA A 306 26.72 -40.27 13.35
C ALA A 306 28.14 -40.16 12.76
N GLY A 307 28.51 -38.99 12.21
CA GLY A 307 29.87 -38.71 11.73
C GLY A 307 30.93 -38.63 12.83
N LEU A 308 30.53 -38.26 14.06
CA LEU A 308 31.41 -38.27 15.23
C LEU A 308 31.71 -39.69 15.76
N ALA A 309 30.94 -40.71 15.36
CA ALA A 309 31.19 -42.11 15.73
C ALA A 309 32.10 -42.86 14.73
N SER A 310 32.64 -42.20 13.70
CA SER A 310 33.48 -42.85 12.67
C SER A 310 34.77 -42.09 12.32
N ALA A 311 35.25 -41.21 13.20
CA ALA A 311 36.52 -40.51 13.00
C ALA A 311 37.63 -41.08 13.91
N ALA A 312 37.96 -42.36 13.73
CA ALA A 312 39.30 -42.86 14.00
C ALA A 312 39.91 -43.23 12.64
N ALA A 313 41.06 -42.61 12.34
CA ALA A 313 41.88 -42.72 11.13
C ALA A 313 41.40 -41.93 9.90
N VAL A 314 42.06 -40.80 9.62
CA VAL A 314 43.04 -40.61 8.52
C VAL A 314 43.55 -39.15 8.59
N PRO A 315 44.86 -38.88 8.36
CA PRO A 315 45.45 -37.56 8.56
C PRO A 315 45.45 -36.69 7.28
N GLY A 316 45.39 -35.37 7.51
CA GLY A 316 46.22 -34.38 6.82
C GLY A 316 45.91 -34.06 5.35
N VAL A 317 45.06 -33.06 5.12
CA VAL A 317 45.30 -32.07 4.05
C VAL A 317 44.92 -30.69 4.59
N ALA A 318 45.93 -29.91 4.94
CA ALA A 318 45.78 -28.47 5.14
C ALA A 318 45.55 -27.83 3.76
N SER A 319 44.45 -27.11 3.61
CA SER A 319 44.25 -26.22 2.47
C SER A 319 43.73 -24.88 2.99
N THR A 320 44.63 -23.91 2.90
CA THR A 320 44.42 -22.49 3.05
C THR A 320 43.33 -22.02 2.09
N PHE A 321 42.24 -21.47 2.61
CA PHE A 321 41.41 -20.54 1.83
C PHE A 321 41.29 -19.23 2.60
N GLY A 322 41.98 -18.24 2.05
CA GLY A 322 42.03 -16.88 2.55
C GLY A 322 40.66 -16.20 2.50
N ALA A 323 40.53 -15.28 3.44
CA ALA A 323 39.51 -14.26 3.45
C ALA A 323 39.46 -13.51 2.09
N ALA A 324 38.27 -13.40 1.54
CA ALA A 324 37.92 -12.32 0.64
C ALA A 324 36.47 -11.92 0.93
N ASN A 325 36.33 -10.96 1.86
CA ASN A 325 35.16 -10.10 1.95
C ASN A 325 34.97 -9.44 0.58
N LYS A 326 33.98 -9.88 -0.18
CA LYS A 326 33.37 -9.03 -1.20
C LYS A 326 32.04 -8.56 -0.64
N ALA A 327 32.07 -7.34 -0.11
CA ALA A 327 30.90 -6.50 -0.02
C ALA A 327 30.26 -6.48 -1.41
N SER A 328 29.06 -7.05 -1.51
CA SER A 328 28.26 -6.95 -2.72
C SER A 328 27.89 -5.49 -2.92
N ALA A 329 28.54 -4.86 -3.88
CA ALA A 329 28.18 -3.56 -4.42
C ALA A 329 26.73 -3.62 -4.93
N SER A 330 25.88 -2.78 -4.35
CA SER A 330 24.52 -2.53 -4.82
C SER A 330 24.57 -1.75 -6.15
N PRO A 331 23.72 -2.05 -7.15
CA PRO A 331 23.81 -1.42 -8.45
C PRO A 331 23.16 -0.02 -8.50
N THR A 332 23.99 0.94 -8.91
CA THR A 332 23.69 2.16 -9.69
C THR A 332 22.97 3.34 -9.04
N GLY A 333 23.77 4.25 -8.49
CA GLY A 333 23.57 5.70 -8.57
C GLY A 333 24.43 6.47 -7.55
N GLY A 334 25.47 7.17 -8.01
CA GLY A 334 26.35 7.98 -7.14
C GLY A 334 25.64 9.18 -6.49
N PRO A 335 26.33 9.94 -5.62
CA PRO A 335 25.78 11.12 -4.99
C PRO A 335 25.36 12.15 -6.05
N LEU A 336 24.17 12.74 -5.88
CA LEU A 336 23.62 13.73 -6.81
C LEU A 336 23.47 15.08 -6.11
N GLN A 337 24.13 16.11 -6.64
CA GLN A 337 23.99 17.49 -6.14
C GLN A 337 23.07 18.30 -7.06
N VAL A 338 22.11 19.00 -6.47
CA VAL A 338 21.22 19.94 -7.16
C VAL A 338 21.21 21.26 -6.39
N GLY A 339 21.96 22.25 -6.88
CA GLY A 339 22.18 23.48 -6.14
C GLY A 339 22.96 23.24 -4.85
N ASP A 340 22.41 23.70 -3.74
CA ASP A 340 22.92 23.53 -2.38
C ASP A 340 22.48 22.22 -1.71
N VAL A 341 21.72 21.38 -2.43
CA VAL A 341 21.11 20.17 -1.88
C VAL A 341 21.77 18.90 -2.41
N TRP A 342 21.99 17.94 -1.53
CA TRP A 342 22.59 16.64 -1.83
C TRP A 342 21.57 15.51 -1.66
N LEU A 343 21.43 14.69 -2.71
CA LEU A 343 20.72 13.42 -2.69
C LEU A 343 21.73 12.27 -2.58
N CYS A 344 21.62 11.49 -1.51
CA CYS A 344 22.56 10.42 -1.18
C CYS A 344 21.81 9.10 -0.98
N ASP A 345 22.29 8.00 -1.54
CA ASP A 345 21.75 6.66 -1.29
C ASP A 345 22.52 5.98 -0.15
N GLN A 346 21.99 6.05 1.06
CA GLN A 346 22.66 5.57 2.28
C GLN A 346 21.66 5.30 3.40
N THR A 347 22.14 4.88 4.57
CA THR A 347 21.32 4.77 5.78
C THR A 347 21.10 6.16 6.39
N TYR A 348 19.86 6.49 6.74
CA TYR A 348 19.49 7.77 7.34
C TYR A 348 18.32 7.63 8.31
N ALA A 349 18.08 8.63 9.15
CA ALA A 349 16.87 8.72 9.99
C ALA A 349 15.78 9.55 9.30
N LEU A 350 14.55 9.05 9.30
CA LEU A 350 13.36 9.71 8.77
C LEU A 350 12.47 10.21 9.90
N CYS A 351 12.46 11.52 10.08
CA CYS A 351 11.73 12.17 11.16
C CYS A 351 10.44 12.86 10.70
N THR A 352 10.07 12.86 9.42
CA THR A 352 9.06 13.80 8.87
C THR A 352 7.66 13.73 9.51
N SER A 353 7.33 12.61 10.15
CA SER A 353 6.09 12.40 10.92
C SER A 353 6.33 12.06 12.39
N ALA A 354 7.56 12.25 12.89
CA ALA A 354 7.97 11.84 14.22
C ALA A 354 7.39 12.76 15.30
N PRO A 355 6.82 12.18 16.38
CA PRO A 355 6.56 12.92 17.61
C PRO A 355 7.88 13.15 18.35
N CYS A 356 7.93 14.26 19.09
CA CYS A 356 9.12 14.69 19.82
C CYS A 356 8.77 15.08 21.25
N VAL A 357 9.76 14.96 22.13
CA VAL A 357 9.70 15.41 23.51
C VAL A 357 10.80 16.44 23.72
N ARG A 358 10.49 17.55 24.39
CA ARG A 358 11.51 18.56 24.71
C ARG A 358 12.58 17.93 25.62
N SER A 359 13.84 18.21 25.34
CA SER A 359 14.94 17.74 26.19
C SER A 359 14.88 18.38 27.56
N ASP A 360 15.06 17.58 28.60
CA ASP A 360 15.12 18.04 30.00
C ASP A 360 16.39 18.87 30.28
N THR A 361 17.44 18.71 29.46
CA THR A 361 18.75 19.33 29.67
C THR A 361 18.98 20.59 28.83
N ASP A 362 18.28 20.72 27.70
CA ASP A 362 18.38 21.88 26.81
C ASP A 362 17.00 22.20 26.21
N PRO A 363 16.33 23.30 26.63
CA PRO A 363 15.02 23.66 26.11
C PRO A 363 15.03 24.01 24.61
N GLY A 364 16.19 24.32 24.04
CA GLY A 364 16.41 24.53 22.61
C GLY A 364 16.43 23.23 21.79
N ILE A 365 16.39 22.06 22.43
CA ILE A 365 16.43 20.75 21.77
C ILE A 365 15.16 19.96 22.09
N SER A 366 14.64 19.29 21.08
CA SER A 366 13.60 18.27 21.19
C SER A 366 14.14 16.94 20.68
N VAL A 367 13.98 15.88 21.46
CA VAL A 367 14.36 14.52 21.09
C VAL A 367 13.19 13.89 20.35
N CYS A 368 13.39 13.62 19.07
CA CYS A 368 12.37 13.06 18.18
C CYS A 368 12.64 11.57 17.93
N ASP A 369 11.57 10.79 17.91
CA ASP A 369 11.64 9.34 17.72
C ASP A 369 11.42 8.97 16.25
N CYS A 370 12.53 8.76 15.54
CA CYS A 370 12.57 8.66 14.09
C CYS A 370 12.84 7.23 13.61
N VAL A 371 12.54 6.97 12.34
CA VAL A 371 12.70 5.64 11.73
C VAL A 371 13.98 5.59 10.92
N VAL A 372 14.79 4.55 11.06
CA VAL A 372 16.02 4.35 10.26
C VAL A 372 15.68 3.62 8.96
N LEU A 373 16.06 4.19 7.83
CA LEU A 373 15.80 3.67 6.50
C LEU A 373 17.08 3.65 5.65
N ASN A 374 17.04 2.90 4.55
CA ASN A 374 18.08 2.89 3.53
C ASN A 374 17.48 3.37 2.21
N GLY A 375 18.18 4.22 1.49
CA GLY A 375 17.74 4.71 0.19
C GLY A 375 18.19 6.15 -0.07
N TYR A 376 17.66 6.73 -1.14
CA TYR A 376 17.88 8.14 -1.45
C TYR A 376 17.20 9.05 -0.42
N SER A 377 18.01 9.91 0.21
CA SER A 377 17.54 10.99 1.05
C SER A 377 18.20 12.32 0.72
N MET A 378 17.53 13.40 1.10
CA MET A 378 17.88 14.77 0.79
C MET A 378 18.24 15.57 2.05
N GLY A 379 19.23 16.45 1.91
CA GLY A 379 19.44 17.60 2.79
C GLY A 379 20.58 18.49 2.27
N PHE A 380 21.11 19.38 3.12
CA PHE A 380 22.14 20.36 2.79
C PHE A 380 23.59 19.92 3.09
N THR A 381 23.82 18.96 3.99
CA THR A 381 25.15 18.36 4.21
C THR A 381 25.59 17.43 3.07
N THR A 382 26.91 17.23 2.89
CA THR A 382 27.43 16.37 1.82
C THR A 382 27.22 14.88 2.14
N CYS A 383 27.25 14.01 1.12
CA CYS A 383 27.11 12.56 1.36
C CYS A 383 28.23 12.01 2.25
N ASP A 384 29.46 12.50 2.12
CA ASP A 384 30.58 12.09 2.98
C ASP A 384 30.31 12.44 4.45
N GLN A 385 29.80 13.65 4.74
CA GLN A 385 29.44 14.09 6.09
C GLN A 385 28.30 13.29 6.72
N ARG A 386 27.44 12.69 5.89
CA ARG A 386 26.31 11.86 6.31
C ARG A 386 26.61 10.38 6.40
N THR A 387 27.83 9.96 6.05
CA THR A 387 28.20 8.55 6.08
C THR A 387 27.95 8.00 7.50
N PRO A 388 27.11 6.96 7.65
CA PRO A 388 26.83 6.37 8.95
C PRO A 388 28.12 5.93 9.65
N SER A 389 28.23 6.19 10.95
CA SER A 389 29.40 5.83 11.75
C SER A 389 28.99 5.22 13.08
N GLY A 390 29.19 3.91 13.22
CA GLY A 390 28.70 3.15 14.36
C GLY A 390 27.18 3.23 14.47
N ARG A 391 26.67 3.77 15.59
CA ARG A 391 25.24 4.02 15.82
C ARG A 391 24.79 5.43 15.42
N LYS A 392 25.66 6.24 14.82
CA LYS A 392 25.31 7.61 14.40
C LYS A 392 24.85 7.63 12.95
N VAL A 393 23.68 8.22 12.74
CA VAL A 393 23.10 8.52 11.42
C VAL A 393 22.62 9.96 11.40
N ILE A 394 22.36 10.51 10.20
CA ILE A 394 21.83 11.87 10.04
C ILE A 394 20.36 11.80 9.65
N SER A 395 19.53 12.64 10.28
CA SER A 395 18.13 12.82 9.89
C SER A 395 18.05 13.65 8.61
N THR A 396 17.34 13.13 7.62
CA THR A 396 17.22 13.74 6.29
C THR A 396 15.80 13.57 5.74
N PHE A 397 15.49 14.32 4.69
CA PHE A 397 14.20 14.27 4.04
C PHE A 397 14.15 13.13 3.02
N SER A 398 13.24 12.18 3.21
CA SER A 398 13.13 10.99 2.35
C SER A 398 12.10 11.12 1.24
N THR A 399 12.30 10.32 0.19
CA THR A 399 11.34 10.08 -0.87
C THR A 399 10.13 9.25 -0.49
N ASP A 400 10.23 8.48 0.60
CA ASP A 400 9.21 7.50 0.98
C ASP A 400 7.94 8.17 1.52
N ASN A 401 8.05 9.34 2.14
CA ASN A 401 6.91 10.06 2.73
C ASN A 401 6.32 11.15 1.82
N VAL A 402 6.89 11.37 0.64
CA VAL A 402 6.39 12.36 -0.34
C VAL A 402 5.48 11.65 -1.34
N ASN A 403 4.32 11.22 -0.87
CA ASN A 403 3.30 10.56 -1.69
C ASN A 403 1.88 10.95 -1.26
N GLU A 404 0.88 10.57 -2.07
CA GLU A 404 -0.55 10.89 -1.86
C GLU A 404 -1.15 10.29 -0.58
N ASN A 405 -0.45 9.40 0.12
CA ASN A 405 -0.94 8.77 1.34
C ASN A 405 -0.66 9.60 2.60
N PHE A 406 0.12 10.68 2.50
CA PHE A 406 0.36 11.61 3.61
C PHE A 406 -0.48 12.89 3.44
N GLY A 407 -0.81 13.53 4.56
CA GLY A 407 -1.40 14.87 4.60
C GLY A 407 -0.41 15.86 5.22
N ILE A 408 -0.37 17.07 4.69
CA ILE A 408 0.43 18.17 5.25
C ILE A 408 -0.43 18.96 6.22
N MET A 409 -0.22 18.77 7.51
CA MET A 409 -0.88 19.55 8.55
C MET A 409 -0.13 20.86 8.75
N SER A 410 -0.86 21.97 8.85
CA SER A 410 -0.28 23.29 9.18
C SER A 410 -0.54 23.60 10.64
N CYS A 411 0.53 23.84 11.40
CA CYS A 411 0.44 24.30 12.78
C CYS A 411 0.66 25.83 12.83
N PRO A 412 -0.12 26.56 13.65
CA PRO A 412 0.02 28.01 13.77
C PRO A 412 1.33 28.39 14.47
N SER A 413 1.74 29.65 14.30
CA SER A 413 2.87 30.21 15.07
C SER A 413 2.55 30.27 16.57
N GLY A 414 3.58 30.20 17.41
CA GLY A 414 3.46 30.17 18.88
C GLY A 414 3.32 28.76 19.47
N VAL A 415 3.22 27.74 18.62
CA VAL A 415 3.26 26.33 19.03
C VAL A 415 4.66 25.75 18.75
N PRO A 416 5.31 25.09 19.72
CA PRO A 416 6.63 24.51 19.52
C PRO A 416 6.61 23.36 18.50
N TRP A 417 7.58 23.35 17.60
CA TRP A 417 7.86 22.25 16.67
C TRP A 417 9.38 21.99 16.60
N ALA A 418 9.78 20.86 16.01
CA ALA A 418 11.18 20.45 15.96
C ALA A 418 11.72 20.41 14.52
N ASN A 419 12.85 21.07 14.26
CA ASN A 419 13.58 20.96 13.00
C ASN A 419 14.64 19.84 13.11
N CYS A 420 14.40 18.74 12.41
CA CYS A 420 15.27 17.57 12.40
C CYS A 420 16.14 17.47 11.14
N LEU A 421 16.07 18.40 10.19
CA LEU A 421 16.81 18.28 8.94
C LEU A 421 18.32 18.44 9.18
N ASP A 422 19.12 17.50 8.65
CA ASP A 422 20.58 17.42 8.84
C ASP A 422 21.04 17.30 10.31
N MET A 423 20.14 16.89 11.22
CA MET A 423 20.47 16.68 12.62
C MET A 423 21.04 15.29 12.90
N VAL A 424 21.92 15.18 13.90
CA VAL A 424 22.51 13.90 14.30
C VAL A 424 21.50 13.08 15.10
N CYS A 425 21.46 11.78 14.80
CA CYS A 425 20.64 10.82 15.51
C CYS A 425 21.48 9.65 15.99
N GLU A 426 21.08 9.11 17.13
CA GLU A 426 21.63 7.86 17.66
C GLU A 426 20.62 6.73 17.42
N VAL A 427 21.02 5.76 16.60
CA VAL A 427 20.30 4.51 16.36
C VAL A 427 20.16 3.77 17.69
N ASP A 428 18.98 3.30 18.04
CA ASP A 428 18.75 2.54 19.27
C ASP A 428 19.50 1.20 19.22
N ALA A 429 20.23 0.86 20.31
CA ALA A 429 20.95 -0.40 20.42
C ALA A 429 20.02 -1.62 20.50
N ALA A 430 18.83 -1.46 21.09
CA ALA A 430 17.84 -2.51 21.21
C ALA A 430 16.96 -2.60 19.95
N ASN A 431 16.82 -1.52 19.19
CA ASN A 431 16.03 -1.47 17.96
C ASN A 431 16.74 -0.66 16.86
N PRO A 432 17.57 -1.30 16.00
CA PRO A 432 18.29 -0.60 14.93
C PRO A 432 17.42 0.10 13.89
N ALA A 433 16.09 -0.15 13.88
CA ALA A 433 15.14 0.53 13.01
C ALA A 433 14.63 1.88 13.57
N ARG A 434 15.02 2.24 14.80
CA ARG A 434 14.67 3.51 15.45
C ARG A 434 15.92 4.32 15.72
N ALA A 435 15.79 5.63 15.71
CA ALA A 435 16.83 6.54 16.13
C ALA A 435 16.25 7.72 16.91
N GLN A 436 16.92 8.07 18.00
CA GLN A 436 16.62 9.28 18.76
C GLN A 436 17.42 10.44 18.14
N CYS A 437 16.71 11.40 17.57
CA CYS A 437 17.31 12.54 16.90
C CYS A 437 17.22 13.78 17.78
N MET A 438 18.36 14.46 17.99
CA MET A 438 18.39 15.72 18.74
C MET A 438 18.07 16.86 17.79
N CYS A 439 16.81 17.27 17.74
CA CYS A 439 16.30 18.26 16.79
C CYS A 439 16.18 19.65 17.43
N GLN A 440 16.31 20.70 16.64
CA GLN A 440 16.20 22.07 17.14
C GLN A 440 14.74 22.42 17.41
N THR A 441 14.42 22.90 18.60
CA THR A 441 13.09 23.39 18.95
C THR A 441 12.88 24.79 18.40
N VAL A 442 11.79 25.00 17.66
CA VAL A 442 11.41 26.28 17.06
C VAL A 442 10.02 26.69 17.57
N THR A 443 9.83 27.97 17.91
CA THR A 443 8.58 28.48 18.52
C THR A 443 8.03 29.75 17.89
N ASP A 444 8.84 30.43 17.08
CA ASP A 444 8.59 31.78 16.55
C ASP A 444 7.92 31.77 15.16
N SER A 445 7.69 30.59 14.59
CA SER A 445 7.20 30.43 13.23
C SER A 445 6.12 29.35 13.12
N ALA A 446 5.22 29.53 12.16
CA ALA A 446 4.27 28.49 11.76
C ALA A 446 5.01 27.35 11.06
N SER A 447 4.46 26.14 11.13
CA SER A 447 5.12 24.95 10.62
C SER A 447 4.20 24.04 9.82
N LYS A 448 4.81 23.20 9.00
CA LYS A 448 4.17 22.13 8.23
C LYS A 448 4.77 20.80 8.61
N THR A 449 3.93 19.84 8.95
CA THR A 449 4.34 18.48 9.34
C THR A 449 3.50 17.42 8.63
N PHE A 450 4.06 16.21 8.47
CA PHE A 450 3.31 15.02 8.06
C PHE A 450 2.78 14.23 9.26
N GLY A 451 3.11 14.66 10.49
CA GLY A 451 2.57 14.09 11.73
C GLY A 451 1.15 14.57 12.04
N GLY A 452 0.56 14.02 13.10
CA GLY A 452 -0.72 14.49 13.63
C GLY A 452 -1.97 14.10 12.83
N GLY A 453 -1.87 13.33 11.76
CA GLY A 453 -3.02 12.71 11.08
C GLY A 453 -4.07 13.69 10.57
N CYS A 454 -3.65 14.88 10.13
CA CYS A 454 -4.54 15.98 9.73
C CYS A 454 -5.46 16.53 10.83
N ASP A 455 -5.18 16.25 12.10
CA ASP A 455 -5.89 16.82 13.25
C ASP A 455 -5.08 17.98 13.86
N ALA A 456 -5.44 19.21 13.47
CA ALA A 456 -4.74 20.42 13.91
C ALA A 456 -4.75 20.63 15.43
N SER A 457 -5.67 19.99 16.17
CA SER A 457 -5.67 20.06 17.64
C SER A 457 -4.40 19.42 18.23
N ARG A 458 -3.80 18.45 17.53
CA ARG A 458 -2.57 17.77 17.95
C ARG A 458 -1.32 18.62 17.86
N CYS A 459 -1.37 19.78 17.20
CA CYS A 459 -0.29 20.76 17.26
C CYS A 459 -0.05 21.21 18.71
N ALA A 460 -1.12 21.38 19.51
CA ALA A 460 -1.01 21.87 20.89
C ALA A 460 -0.53 20.79 21.88
N THR A 461 -0.77 19.51 21.58
CA THR A 461 -0.50 18.39 22.50
C THR A 461 0.82 17.68 22.23
N THR A 462 1.40 17.84 21.05
CA THR A 462 2.59 17.09 20.63
C THR A 462 3.51 17.98 19.80
N ILE A 463 4.79 18.01 20.18
CA ILE A 463 5.83 18.64 19.36
C ILE A 463 6.11 17.68 18.20
N TRP A 464 5.86 18.14 16.98
CA TRP A 464 6.13 17.36 15.78
C TRP A 464 7.42 17.80 15.13
N SER A 465 8.15 16.84 14.54
CA SER A 465 9.13 17.19 13.52
C SER A 465 8.42 17.86 12.35
N ALA A 466 8.90 19.03 11.97
CA ALA A 466 8.23 19.88 10.99
C ALA A 466 9.27 20.71 10.21
N ALA A 467 8.76 21.49 9.26
CA ALA A 467 9.53 22.48 8.53
C ALA A 467 8.77 23.80 8.48
N THR A 468 9.49 24.88 8.17
CA THR A 468 8.91 26.20 7.92
C THR A 468 7.97 26.18 6.71
N THR A 469 7.07 27.16 6.63
CA THR A 469 6.03 27.21 5.59
C THR A 469 6.56 27.44 4.17
N ASP A 470 7.77 28.01 4.04
CA ASP A 470 8.48 28.29 2.79
C ASP A 470 9.21 27.06 2.21
N LEU A 471 9.28 25.94 2.95
CA LEU A 471 9.81 24.63 2.51
C LEU A 471 11.02 24.71 1.57
N PRO A 472 12.15 25.30 2.03
CA PRO A 472 13.36 25.42 1.22
C PRO A 472 13.83 24.05 0.73
N GLY A 473 14.29 23.97 -0.51
CA GLY A 473 14.78 22.70 -1.10
C GLY A 473 13.73 21.92 -1.92
N THR A 474 12.45 22.30 -1.90
CA THR A 474 11.38 21.58 -2.62
C THR A 474 11.60 21.52 -4.15
N GLU A 475 12.11 22.61 -4.73
CA GLU A 475 12.39 22.68 -6.18
C GLU A 475 13.62 21.84 -6.55
N GLN A 476 14.69 21.97 -5.75
CA GLN A 476 15.89 21.14 -5.86
C GLN A 476 15.53 19.65 -5.74
N TYR A 477 14.60 19.30 -4.85
CA TYR A 477 14.09 17.94 -4.68
C TYR A 477 13.39 17.40 -5.91
N ARG A 478 12.41 18.14 -6.46
CA ARG A 478 11.74 17.72 -7.70
C ARG A 478 12.74 17.51 -8.84
N THR A 479 13.69 18.41 -8.96
CA THR A 479 14.72 18.36 -9.99
C THR A 479 15.63 17.15 -9.82
N GLY A 480 16.14 16.90 -8.61
CA GLY A 480 16.99 15.75 -8.30
C GLY A 480 16.27 14.42 -8.53
N MET A 481 15.04 14.28 -8.04
CA MET A 481 14.26 13.05 -8.23
C MET A 481 13.93 12.78 -9.70
N LYS A 482 13.67 13.82 -10.49
CA LYS A 482 13.47 13.69 -11.94
C LYS A 482 14.75 13.17 -12.64
N GLN A 483 15.92 13.66 -12.24
CA GLN A 483 17.21 13.18 -12.76
C GLN A 483 17.49 11.71 -12.36
N LEU A 484 17.05 11.30 -11.17
CA LEU A 484 17.08 9.90 -10.71
C LEU A 484 15.99 9.02 -11.34
N GLY A 485 15.16 9.55 -12.25
CA GLY A 485 14.08 8.81 -12.90
C GLY A 485 12.93 8.40 -11.96
N ARG A 486 12.74 9.11 -10.85
CA ARG A 486 11.71 8.85 -9.84
C ARG A 486 10.61 9.91 -9.89
N SER A 487 9.37 9.50 -9.75
CA SER A 487 8.22 10.40 -9.65
C SER A 487 8.09 10.97 -8.24
N VAL A 488 7.72 12.24 -8.13
CA VAL A 488 7.44 12.92 -6.85
C VAL A 488 5.99 13.38 -6.81
N ASN A 489 5.23 12.86 -5.85
CA ASN A 489 3.84 13.27 -5.61
C ASN A 489 3.75 13.90 -4.23
N PHE A 490 3.77 15.23 -4.15
CA PHE A 490 3.68 15.89 -2.84
C PHE A 490 2.33 15.61 -2.17
N PRO A 491 2.34 15.35 -0.86
CA PRO A 491 1.11 15.19 -0.10
C PRO A 491 0.24 16.46 -0.14
N LYS A 492 -1.07 16.28 -0.04
CA LYS A 492 -2.02 17.40 -0.04
C LYS A 492 -2.04 18.08 1.31
N THR A 493 -2.37 19.37 1.34
CA THR A 493 -2.54 20.07 2.61
C THR A 493 -3.84 19.59 3.26
N CYS A 494 -3.81 19.30 4.56
CA CYS A 494 -5.01 18.91 5.28
C CYS A 494 -6.02 20.07 5.22
N GLY A 495 -7.25 19.77 4.77
CA GLY A 495 -8.31 20.77 4.62
C GLY A 495 -8.30 21.59 3.31
N SER A 496 -7.42 21.28 2.35
CA SER A 496 -7.43 21.86 0.99
C SER A 496 -8.23 21.06 -0.02
#